data_AF-A0A2P5DJC6-F1
#
_entry.id   AF-A0A2P5DJC6-F1
#
_cell.length_a   1.000
_cell.length_b   1.000
_cell.length_c   1.000
_cell.angle_alpha   90.00
_cell.angle_beta   90.00
_cell.angle_gamma   90.00
#
_symmetry.space_group_name_H-M   'P 1'
#
loop_
_entity.id
_entity.type
_entity.pdbx_description
1 polymer ?
#
loop_
_entity_poly.entity_id
_entity_poly.type
_entity_poly.pdbx_seq_one_letter_code
_entity_poly.pdbx_strand_id
1 'polypeptide(L)'
;MRYQIAVEAAMGLCYLHHDCAPRIVHRDVKSNNILLDLGMHAHVSDFELAKFLQEDGASEWISFIVGTLGYNTSHQSMLRR
;
A
#
# COMPACT_ATOMS: atom_id res chain seq x y z
N MET A 1 -6.86 -20.66 5.23
CA MET A 1 -5.62 -19.99 5.68
C MET A 1 -5.15 -18.93 4.68
N ARG A 2 -4.46 -19.25 3.57
CA ARG A 2 -3.94 -18.22 2.63
C ARG A 2 -5.01 -17.29 2.03
N TYR A 3 -6.20 -17.82 1.75
CA TYR A 3 -7.32 -17.01 1.26
C TYR A 3 -7.73 -15.92 2.27
N GLN A 4 -7.83 -16.28 3.55
CA GLN A 4 -8.21 -15.35 4.61
C GLN A 4 -7.15 -14.23 4.76
N ILE A 5 -5.87 -14.59 4.71
CA ILE A 5 -4.76 -13.62 4.74
C ILE A 5 -4.88 -12.62 3.59
N ALA A 6 -5.20 -13.08 2.37
CA ALA A 6 -5.37 -12.21 1.22
C ALA A 6 -6.60 -11.28 1.37
N VAL A 7 -7.70 -11.80 1.90
CA VAL A 7 -8.92 -11.02 2.17
C VAL A 7 -8.65 -9.94 3.22
N GLU A 8 -8.03 -10.30 4.34
CA GLU A 8 -7.73 -9.36 5.43
C GLU A 8 -6.72 -8.29 5.02
N ALA A 9 -5.69 -8.65 4.24
CA ALA A 9 -4.77 -7.67 3.66
C ALA A 9 -5.50 -6.70 2.69
N ALA A 10 -6.41 -7.22 1.86
CA ALA A 10 -7.22 -6.39 0.97
C ALA A 10 -8.18 -5.48 1.74
N MET A 11 -8.76 -5.95 2.85
CA MET A 11 -9.58 -5.13 3.74
C MET A 11 -8.77 -4.00 4.38
N GLY A 12 -7.57 -4.29 4.88
CA GLY A 12 -6.67 -3.26 5.42
C GLY A 12 -6.33 -2.19 4.38
N LEU A 13 -6.03 -2.59 3.14
CA LEU A 13 -5.79 -1.64 2.05
C LEU A 13 -7.05 -0.86 1.65
N CYS A 14 -8.21 -1.50 1.66
CA CYS A 14 -9.49 -0.85 1.38
C CYS A 14 -9.78 0.26 2.39
N TYR A 15 -9.55 -0.02 3.67
CA TYR A 15 -9.71 0.93 4.77
C TYR A 15 -8.81 2.17 4.58
N LEU A 16 -7.53 1.96 4.23
CA LEU A 16 -6.60 3.06 3.97
C LEU A 16 -7.04 3.95 2.81
N HIS A 17 -7.62 3.37 1.76
CA HIS A 17 -8.00 4.09 0.55
C HIS A 17 -9.37 4.77 0.61
N HIS A 18 -10.34 4.21 1.34
CA HIS A 18 -11.74 4.67 1.28
C HIS A 18 -12.26 5.21 2.61
N ASP A 19 -11.81 4.65 3.73
CA ASP A 19 -12.37 4.96 5.05
C ASP A 19 -11.49 5.94 5.85
N CYS A 20 -10.22 6.10 5.47
CA CYS A 20 -9.33 7.10 6.05
C CYS A 20 -9.53 8.49 5.40
N ALA A 21 -9.61 9.53 6.23
CA ALA A 21 -9.67 10.93 5.80
C ALA A 21 -8.56 11.75 6.51
N PRO A 22 -7.52 12.22 5.80
CA PRO A 22 -7.28 12.05 4.36
C PRO A 22 -6.91 10.60 3.97
N ARG A 23 -7.15 10.24 2.70
CA ARG A 23 -6.86 8.89 2.18
C ARG A 23 -5.37 8.60 2.27
N ILE A 24 -5.01 7.35 2.57
CA ILE A 24 -3.62 6.92 2.77
C ILE A 24 -3.21 5.95 1.67
N VAL A 25 -2.18 6.29 0.89
CA VAL A 25 -1.57 5.38 -0.09
C VAL A 25 -0.32 4.76 0.51
N HIS A 26 -0.29 3.44 0.67
CA HIS A 26 0.81 2.72 1.34
C HIS A 26 2.12 2.70 0.54
N ARG A 27 2.05 2.58 -0.79
CA ARG A 27 3.19 2.56 -1.74
C ARG A 27 4.26 1.45 -1.60
N ASP A 28 4.12 0.50 -0.67
CA ASP A 28 5.05 -0.65 -0.53
C ASP A 28 4.34 -1.93 -0.08
N VAL A 29 3.29 -2.31 -0.82
CA VAL A 29 2.55 -3.55 -0.55
C VAL A 29 3.34 -4.74 -1.07
N LYS A 30 3.82 -5.56 -0.15
CA LYS A 30 4.54 -6.83 -0.40
C LYS A 30 4.27 -7.81 0.72
N SER A 31 4.52 -9.11 0.51
CA SER A 31 4.27 -10.14 1.52
C SER A 31 5.00 -9.89 2.84
N ASN A 32 6.22 -9.33 2.81
CA ASN A 32 6.98 -8.99 4.01
C ASN A 32 6.32 -7.89 4.86
N ASN A 33 5.44 -7.09 4.26
CA ASN A 33 4.73 -5.99 4.91
C ASN A 33 3.29 -6.39 5.30
N ILE A 34 2.94 -7.67 5.14
CA ILE A 34 1.71 -8.26 5.68
C ILE A 34 2.10 -9.15 6.87
N LEU A 35 1.90 -8.64 8.08
CA LEU A 35 2.23 -9.37 9.30
C LEU A 35 1.07 -10.27 9.70
N LEU A 36 1.39 -11.37 10.37
CA LEU A 36 0.42 -12.33 10.90
C LEU A 36 0.50 -12.31 12.41
N ASP A 37 -0.63 -12.16 13.09
CA ASP A 37 -0.69 -12.29 14.54
C ASP A 37 -0.78 -13.76 14.98
N LEU A 38 -0.88 -14.00 16.29
CA LEU A 38 -1.00 -15.33 16.87
C LEU A 38 -2.26 -16.08 16.40
N GLY A 39 -3.29 -15.37 15.95
CA GLY A 39 -4.54 -15.90 15.41
C GLY A 39 -4.51 -16.13 13.90
N MET A 40 -3.36 -15.95 13.25
CA MET A 40 -3.21 -16.02 11.79
C MET A 40 -4.00 -14.93 11.03
N HIS A 41 -4.36 -13.82 11.69
CA HIS A 41 -4.98 -12.69 11.03
C HIS A 41 -3.92 -11.78 10.40
N ALA A 42 -4.21 -11.27 9.21
CA ALA A 42 -3.30 -10.43 8.44
C ALA A 42 -3.47 -8.94 8.75
N HIS A 43 -2.35 -8.28 8.96
CA HIS A 43 -2.27 -6.85 9.25
C HIS A 43 -1.30 -6.17 8.29
N VAL A 44 -1.73 -5.07 7.68
CA VAL A 44 -0.87 -4.23 6.82
C VAL A 44 0.11 -3.45 7.71
N SER A 45 1.39 -3.43 7.35
CA SER A 45 2.48 -2.84 8.15
C SER A 45 3.49 -2.10 7.27
N ASP A 46 4.44 -1.41 7.89
CA ASP A 46 5.51 -0.67 7.21
C ASP A 46 5.01 0.49 6.34
N PHE A 47 4.60 1.56 7.03
CA PHE A 47 4.10 2.80 6.43
C PHE A 47 5.21 3.81 6.13
N GLU A 48 6.48 3.39 6.11
CA GLU A 48 7.62 4.30 5.87
C GLU A 48 7.46 5.04 4.53
N LEU A 49 6.94 4.35 3.52
CA LEU A 49 6.65 4.91 2.22
C LEU A 49 5.21 5.40 2.07
N ALA A 50 4.37 5.40 3.11
CA ALA A 50 2.99 5.84 2.98
C ALA A 50 2.86 7.36 2.77
N LYS A 51 1.79 7.79 2.08
CA LYS A 51 1.47 9.20 1.86
C LYS A 51 -0.02 9.47 2.02
N PHE A 52 -0.34 10.66 2.53
CA PHE A 52 -1.70 11.19 2.48
C PHE A 52 -1.98 11.73 1.09
N LEU A 53 -3.13 11.38 0.52
CA LEU A 53 -3.64 11.93 -0.72
C LEU A 53 -4.54 13.12 -0.36
N GLN A 54 -4.13 14.33 -0.77
CA GLN A 54 -4.96 15.53 -0.62
C GLN A 54 -6.15 15.49 -1.59
N GLU A 55 -7.32 15.94 -1.14
CA GLU A 55 -8.57 15.89 -1.91
C GLU A 55 -8.58 16.84 -3.12
N ASP A 56 -7.68 17.83 -3.15
CA ASP A 56 -7.69 18.94 -4.11
C ASP A 56 -7.24 18.57 -5.54
N GLY A 57 -7.07 17.28 -5.85
CA GLY A 57 -6.74 16.81 -7.20
C GLY A 57 -5.35 17.25 -7.72
N ALA A 58 -4.65 18.10 -6.97
CA ALA A 58 -3.21 18.37 -7.05
C ALA A 58 -2.51 17.09 -6.64
N SER A 59 -2.51 16.18 -7.59
CA SER A 59 -1.85 14.92 -7.51
C SER A 59 -0.37 15.25 -7.35
N GLU A 60 0.13 15.22 -6.11
CA GLU A 60 1.53 14.97 -5.83
C GLU A 60 1.82 13.53 -6.33
N TRP A 61 1.79 13.36 -7.67
CA TRP A 61 2.54 12.35 -8.40
C TRP A 61 4.01 12.69 -8.17
N ILE A 62 4.47 12.63 -6.93
CA ILE A 62 5.87 12.81 -6.64
C ILE A 62 6.56 11.61 -7.30
N SER A 63 7.16 11.94 -8.44
CA SER A 63 7.74 11.11 -9.48
C SER A 63 9.07 10.50 -9.04
N PHE A 64 9.11 9.95 -7.84
CA PHE A 64 10.24 9.14 -7.39
C PHE A 64 9.79 7.68 -7.37
N ILE A 65 10.62 6.83 -7.95
CA ILE A 65 10.45 5.38 -7.87
C ILE A 65 10.60 5.01 -6.39
N VAL A 66 9.47 4.70 -5.76
CA VAL A 66 9.37 4.23 -4.38
C VAL A 66 8.70 2.86 -4.38
N GLY A 67 9.02 2.05 -3.37
CA GLY A 67 8.54 0.68 -3.25
C GLY A 67 9.59 -0.35 -3.66
N THR A 68 9.27 -1.61 -3.41
CA THR A 68 10.19 -2.74 -3.61
C THR A 68 10.25 -3.16 -5.09
N LEU A 69 11.46 -3.33 -5.64
CA LEU A 69 11.67 -3.81 -7.01
C LEU A 69 10.94 -5.15 -7.24
N GLY A 70 10.12 -5.23 -8.29
CA GLY A 70 9.25 -6.39 -8.59
C GLY A 70 7.82 -6.26 -8.05
N TYR A 71 7.54 -5.29 -7.17
CA TYR A 71 6.20 -4.96 -6.66
C TYR A 71 5.70 -3.60 -7.15
N ASN A 72 6.52 -2.87 -7.90
CA ASN A 72 6.18 -1.57 -8.48
C ASN A 72 5.25 -1.72 -9.69
N THR A 73 4.32 -0.78 -9.85
CA THR A 73 3.45 -0.73 -11.03
C THR A 73 4.25 -0.40 -12.30
N SER A 74 3.73 -0.78 -13.47
CA SER A 74 4.37 -0.50 -14.75
C SER A 74 4.64 1.00 -14.94
N HIS A 75 3.71 1.86 -14.53
CA HIS A 75 3.88 3.32 -14.59
C HIS A 75 5.09 3.81 -13.79
N GLN A 76 5.27 3.33 -12.56
CA GLN A 76 6.44 3.68 -11.73
C GLN A 76 7.75 3.16 -12.34
N SER A 77 7.74 1.96 -12.92
CA SER A 77 8.94 1.39 -13.55
C SER A 77 9.41 2.14 -14.80
N MET A 78 8.51 2.86 -15.48
CA MET A 78 8.80 3.62 -16.70
C MET A 78 9.51 4.95 -16.43
N LEU A 79 9.50 5.47 -15.20
CA LEU A 79 10.23 6.68 -14.80
C LEU A 79 11.76 6.45 -14.64
N ARG A 80 12.28 5.29 -15.06
CA ARG A 80 13.73 4.96 -15.07
C ARG A 80 14.50 5.44 -16.32
N ARG A 81 13.86 6.14 -17.27
CA ARG A 81 14.50 6.56 -18.53
C ARG A 81 14.89 8.02 -18.51
#